data_AF-A0A0K0E820-F1
#
_entry.id   AF-A0A0K0E820-F1
#
_cell.length_a   1.000
_cell.length_b   1.000
_cell.length_c   1.000
_cell.angle_alpha   90.00
_cell.angle_beta   90.00
_cell.angle_gamma   90.00
#
_symmetry.space_group_name_H-M   'P 1'
#
loop_
_entity.id
_entity.type
_entity.pdbx_description
1 polymer ?
#
loop_
_entity_poly.entity_id
_entity_poly.type
_entity_poly.pdbx_seq_one_letter_code
_entity_poly.pdbx_strand_id
1 'polypeptide(L)'
;MSSIRNKNKKNTKKNTKKNDNDLPILLKEIQHKSEEKINNEESKLMKEASEIINDLGDKLFYIVTEDIPNNFLEMRYKDFIEKQDSSICTFPNLNDTMMVIQDICNKVKTGNASPETIQKYKDIKKISK
;
A
#
# COMPACT_ATOMS: atom_id res chain seq x y z
N MET A 1 -35.56 71.38 -13.94
CA MET A 1 -34.75 71.87 -12.81
C MET A 1 -33.50 71.02 -12.70
N SER A 2 -32.35 71.67 -12.84
CA SER A 2 -31.00 71.10 -12.85
C SER A 2 -30.45 70.95 -11.43
N SER A 3 -29.68 69.89 -11.15
CA SER A 3 -28.55 69.96 -10.22
C SER A 3 -27.62 68.77 -10.37
N ILE A 4 -26.56 69.01 -11.13
CA ILE A 4 -25.28 68.29 -11.12
C ILE A 4 -24.61 68.55 -9.76
N ARG A 5 -24.19 67.50 -9.04
CA ARG A 5 -23.20 67.64 -7.97
C ARG A 5 -22.01 66.71 -8.21
N ASN A 6 -20.86 67.29 -7.96
CA ASN A 6 -19.56 67.00 -8.51
C ASN A 6 -18.69 66.31 -7.44
N LYS A 7 -17.60 65.68 -7.89
CA LYS A 7 -16.36 65.37 -7.14
C LYS A 7 -16.37 64.20 -6.15
N ASN A 8 -15.83 63.07 -6.60
CA ASN A 8 -14.87 62.28 -5.83
C ASN A 8 -13.77 61.73 -6.76
N LYS A 9 -12.81 62.59 -7.12
CA LYS A 9 -11.49 62.17 -7.60
C LYS A 9 -10.65 61.83 -6.36
N LYS A 10 -10.56 60.54 -6.00
CA LYS A 10 -9.52 60.04 -5.09
C LYS A 10 -8.43 59.36 -5.90
N ASN A 11 -7.24 59.93 -5.78
CA ASN A 11 -5.99 59.45 -6.30
C ASN A 11 -5.63 58.07 -5.74
N THR A 12 -5.43 57.08 -6.61
CA THR A 12 -4.61 55.90 -6.33
C THR A 12 -3.77 55.56 -7.56
N LYS A 13 -2.82 56.45 -7.88
CA LYS A 13 -1.56 56.04 -8.52
C LYS A 13 -0.61 55.62 -7.40
N LYS A 14 -0.48 54.32 -7.17
CA LYS A 14 0.69 53.73 -6.52
C LYS A 14 1.26 52.65 -7.44
N ASN A 15 2.38 53.00 -8.03
CA ASN A 15 3.31 52.12 -8.72
C ASN A 15 3.69 50.93 -7.83
N THR A 16 3.57 49.70 -8.32
CA THR A 16 4.63 48.68 -8.23
C THR A 16 4.30 47.53 -9.18
N LYS A 17 5.31 47.12 -9.94
CA LYS A 17 5.31 46.15 -11.03
C LYS A 17 4.49 44.89 -10.70
N LYS A 18 3.48 44.58 -11.53
CA LYS A 18 3.01 43.19 -11.68
C LYS A 18 4.14 42.43 -12.39
N ASN A 19 4.93 41.68 -11.64
CA ASN A 19 5.82 40.69 -12.22
C ASN A 19 4.92 39.52 -12.66
N ASP A 20 4.77 39.29 -13.96
CA ASP A 20 4.10 38.09 -14.48
C ASP A 20 4.78 36.78 -14.01
N ASN A 21 5.97 36.88 -13.40
CA ASN A 21 6.68 35.79 -12.74
C ASN A 21 6.17 35.41 -11.34
N ASP A 22 5.33 36.23 -10.69
CA ASP A 22 4.85 35.92 -9.32
C ASP A 22 3.85 34.77 -9.31
N LEU A 23 3.00 34.66 -10.34
CA LEU A 23 1.98 33.61 -10.40
C LEU A 23 2.60 32.22 -10.59
N PRO A 24 3.53 31.99 -11.54
CA PRO A 24 4.21 30.69 -11.66
C PRO A 24 4.94 30.27 -10.39
N ILE A 25 5.57 31.21 -9.66
CA ILE A 25 6.24 30.92 -8.38
C ILE A 25 5.21 30.52 -7.32
N LEU A 26 4.14 31.29 -7.17
CA LEU A 26 3.07 31.00 -6.21
C LEU A 26 2.40 29.65 -6.51
N LEU A 27 2.16 29.31 -7.78
CA LEU A 27 1.61 28.01 -8.17
C LEU A 27 2.55 26.86 -7.83
N LYS A 28 3.86 27.02 -8.02
CA LYS A 28 4.86 26.02 -7.61
C LYS A 28 4.90 25.84 -6.09
N GLU A 29 4.81 26.93 -5.32
CA GLU A 29 4.75 26.84 -3.86
C GLU A 29 3.48 26.13 -3.36
N ILE A 30 2.32 26.41 -3.99
CA ILE A 30 1.06 25.73 -3.69
C ILE A 30 1.16 24.24 -4.05
N GLN A 31 1.76 23.91 -5.19
CA GLN A 31 1.98 22.53 -5.62
C GLN A 31 2.86 21.78 -4.60
N HIS A 32 4.00 22.35 -4.21
CA HIS A 32 4.90 21.75 -3.23
C HIS A 32 4.21 21.52 -1.87
N LYS A 33 3.49 22.52 -1.36
CA LYS A 33 2.73 22.39 -0.10
C LYS A 33 1.64 21.31 -0.20
N SER A 34 1.02 21.17 -1.37
CA SER A 34 0.00 20.14 -1.61
C SER A 34 0.63 18.76 -1.64
N GLU A 35 1.77 18.60 -2.30
CA GLU A 35 2.55 17.36 -2.34
C GLU A 35 3.02 16.93 -0.94
N GLU A 36 3.56 17.85 -0.14
CA GLU A 36 3.92 17.58 1.26
C GLU A 36 2.71 17.10 2.08
N LYS A 37 1.54 17.74 1.90
CA LYS A 37 0.31 17.34 2.60
C LYS A 37 -0.15 15.94 2.17
N ILE A 38 -0.11 15.64 0.87
CA ILE A 38 -0.48 14.32 0.34
C ILE A 38 0.44 13.24 0.91
N ASN A 39 1.76 13.45 0.85
CA ASN A 39 2.75 12.49 1.34
C ASN A 39 2.63 12.24 2.86
N ASN A 40 2.30 13.29 3.63
CA ASN A 40 2.06 13.17 5.07
C ASN A 40 0.79 12.35 5.38
N GLU A 41 -0.32 12.58 4.67
CA GLU A 41 -1.55 11.79 4.84
C GLU A 41 -1.35 10.34 4.36
N GLU A 42 -0.64 10.12 3.26
CA GLU A 42 -0.30 8.76 2.77
C GLU A 42 0.52 7.99 3.81
N SER A 43 1.53 8.63 4.40
CA SER A 43 2.36 8.03 5.45
C SER A 43 1.54 7.69 6.69
N LYS A 44 0.57 8.54 7.05
CA LYS A 44 -0.34 8.29 8.18
C LYS A 44 -1.27 7.11 7.90
N LEU A 45 -1.88 7.06 6.71
CA LEU A 45 -2.75 5.96 6.29
C LEU A 45 -2.00 4.63 6.23
N MET A 46 -0.76 4.61 5.71
CA MET A 46 0.08 3.40 5.68
C MET A 46 0.37 2.89 7.09
N LYS A 47 0.63 3.79 8.04
CA LYS A 47 0.84 3.43 9.45
C LYS A 47 -0.44 2.85 10.07
N GLU A 48 -1.58 3.52 9.90
CA GLU A 48 -2.88 3.03 10.42
C GLU A 48 -3.24 1.67 9.81
N ALA A 49 -3.04 1.48 8.51
CA ALA A 49 -3.27 0.21 7.84
C ALA A 49 -2.39 -0.90 8.41
N SER A 50 -1.10 -0.62 8.65
CA SER A 50 -0.19 -1.59 9.26
C SER A 50 -0.62 -1.95 10.69
N GLU A 51 -1.07 -0.98 11.49
CA GLU A 51 -1.57 -1.23 12.85
C GLU A 51 -2.81 -2.13 12.84
N ILE A 52 -3.76 -1.87 11.93
CA ILE A 52 -4.97 -2.69 11.76
C ILE A 52 -4.62 -4.12 11.30
N ILE A 53 -3.72 -4.25 10.31
CA ILE A 53 -3.30 -5.56 9.80
C ILE A 53 -2.64 -6.38 10.92
N ASN A 54 -1.79 -5.76 11.73
CA ASN A 54 -1.12 -6.44 12.84
C ASN A 54 -2.12 -6.84 13.94
N ASP A 55 -3.00 -5.93 14.38
CA ASP A 55 -4.02 -6.23 15.39
C ASP A 55 -4.98 -7.35 14.94
N LEU A 56 -5.43 -7.29 13.68
CA LEU A 56 -6.29 -8.33 13.13
C LEU A 56 -5.52 -9.65 12.94
N GLY A 57 -4.26 -9.58 12.52
CA GLY A 57 -3.38 -10.73 12.38
C GLY A 57 -3.19 -11.48 13.71
N ASP A 58 -2.90 -10.74 14.78
CA ASP A 58 -2.72 -11.30 16.13
C ASP A 58 -4.03 -11.92 16.65
N LYS A 59 -5.17 -11.23 16.46
CA LYS A 59 -6.48 -11.75 16.84
C LYS A 59 -6.85 -13.00 16.06
N LEU A 60 -6.64 -13.01 14.75
CA LEU A 60 -6.94 -14.15 13.90
C LEU A 60 -6.04 -15.34 14.27
N PHE A 61 -4.75 -15.08 14.51
CA PHE A 61 -3.83 -16.11 14.99
C PHE A 61 -4.31 -16.70 16.31
N TYR A 62 -4.66 -15.86 17.29
CA TYR A 62 -5.20 -16.32 18.56
C TYR A 62 -6.46 -17.17 18.36
N ILE A 63 -7.47 -16.65 17.65
CA ILE A 63 -8.75 -17.37 17.40
C ILE A 63 -8.52 -18.72 16.71
N VAL A 64 -7.63 -18.78 15.71
CA VAL A 64 -7.35 -20.02 14.98
C VAL A 64 -6.56 -21.02 15.82
N THR A 65 -5.72 -20.55 16.75
CA THR A 65 -4.78 -21.40 17.49
C THR A 65 -5.21 -21.71 18.93
N GLU A 66 -6.16 -20.97 19.51
CA GLU A 66 -6.60 -21.10 20.91
C GLU A 66 -7.03 -22.53 21.26
N ASP A 67 -7.77 -23.19 20.36
CA ASP A 67 -8.26 -24.56 20.54
C ASP A 67 -7.36 -25.64 19.90
N ILE A 68 -6.25 -25.24 19.26
CA ILE A 68 -5.32 -26.19 18.64
C ILE A 68 -4.38 -26.75 19.71
N PRO A 69 -4.32 -28.08 19.90
CA PRO A 69 -3.41 -28.67 20.88
C PRO A 69 -1.95 -28.36 20.53
N ASN A 70 -1.12 -28.07 21.55
CA ASN A 70 0.28 -27.64 21.37
C ASN A 70 1.10 -28.56 20.45
N ASN A 71 0.84 -29.87 20.46
CA ASN A 71 1.54 -30.82 19.58
C ASN A 71 1.24 -30.60 18.09
N PHE A 72 0.11 -29.98 17.72
CA PHE A 72 -0.19 -29.55 16.35
C PHE A 72 0.49 -28.22 16.02
N LEU A 73 0.60 -27.29 16.97
CA LEU A 73 1.31 -26.02 16.79
C LEU A 73 2.83 -26.20 16.65
N GLU A 74 3.39 -27.19 17.34
CA GLU A 74 4.83 -27.53 17.30
C GLU A 74 5.19 -28.49 16.15
N MET A 75 4.20 -29.08 15.49
CA MET A 75 4.41 -30.01 14.39
C MET A 75 4.91 -29.27 13.15
N ARG A 76 5.81 -29.91 12.37
CA ARG A 76 6.20 -29.36 11.07
C ARG A 76 4.95 -29.26 10.19
N TYR A 77 4.80 -28.14 9.48
CA TYR A 77 3.66 -27.91 8.59
C TYR A 77 3.41 -29.07 7.61
N LYS A 78 4.47 -29.70 7.10
CA LYS A 78 4.36 -30.89 6.24
C LYS A 78 3.61 -32.04 6.93
N ASP A 79 3.97 -32.35 8.18
CA ASP A 79 3.36 -33.45 8.93
C ASP A 79 1.91 -33.11 9.32
N PHE A 80 1.59 -31.82 9.52
CA PHE A 80 0.22 -31.33 9.74
C PHE A 80 -0.66 -31.57 8.50
N ILE A 81 -0.19 -31.15 7.32
CA ILE A 81 -0.92 -31.34 6.05
C ILE A 81 -1.09 -32.81 5.70
N GLU A 82 -0.11 -33.67 6.04
CA GLU A 82 -0.24 -35.12 5.84
C GLU A 82 -1.29 -35.77 6.75
N LYS A 83 -1.58 -35.19 7.92
CA LYS A 83 -2.65 -35.64 8.83
C LYS A 83 -4.02 -35.06 8.48
N GLN A 84 -4.05 -33.96 7.74
CA GLN A 84 -5.29 -33.34 7.32
C GLN A 84 -5.99 -34.26 6.33
N ASP A 85 -7.19 -34.73 6.69
CA ASP A 85 -8.03 -35.50 5.77
C ASP A 85 -8.33 -34.61 4.55
N SER A 86 -7.82 -35.03 3.40
CA SER A 86 -7.92 -34.29 2.14
C SER A 86 -9.36 -34.07 1.69
N SER A 87 -10.33 -34.74 2.33
CA SER A 87 -11.75 -34.60 2.05
C SER A 87 -12.41 -33.35 2.66
N ILE A 88 -11.83 -32.71 3.68
CA ILE A 88 -12.50 -31.64 4.46
C ILE A 88 -12.17 -30.22 3.96
N CYS A 89 -11.17 -30.05 3.11
CA CYS A 89 -10.79 -28.74 2.57
C CYS A 89 -11.08 -28.61 1.07
N THR A 90 -12.36 -28.61 0.72
CA THR A 90 -12.83 -28.00 -0.53
C THR A 90 -12.81 -26.49 -0.39
N PHE A 91 -11.62 -25.89 -0.35
CA PHE A 91 -11.48 -24.44 -0.47
C PHE A 91 -11.84 -24.02 -1.89
N PRO A 92 -12.90 -23.23 -2.10
CA PRO A 92 -13.17 -22.68 -3.41
C PRO A 92 -12.10 -21.63 -3.73
N ASN A 93 -11.24 -21.91 -4.71
CA ASN A 93 -10.38 -20.93 -5.40
C ASN A 93 -9.47 -20.03 -4.53
N LEU A 94 -8.97 -20.46 -3.37
CA LEU A 94 -8.12 -19.63 -2.51
C LEU A 94 -6.62 -19.65 -2.86
N ASN A 95 -6.22 -20.30 -3.95
CA ASN A 95 -4.83 -20.70 -4.14
C ASN A 95 -4.01 -19.80 -5.07
N ASP A 96 -4.31 -18.50 -5.16
CA ASP A 96 -3.51 -17.57 -5.97
C ASP A 96 -2.03 -17.61 -5.57
N THR A 97 -1.74 -17.62 -4.26
CA THR A 97 -0.37 -17.67 -3.76
C THR A 97 0.34 -18.98 -4.14
N MET A 98 -0.30 -20.14 -4.00
CA MET A 98 0.35 -21.40 -4.39
C MET A 98 0.42 -21.54 -5.91
N MET A 99 -0.56 -21.04 -6.65
CA MET A 99 -0.48 -20.98 -8.12
C MET A 99 0.68 -20.11 -8.56
N VAL A 100 0.90 -18.96 -7.92
CA VAL A 100 2.06 -18.09 -8.17
C VAL A 100 3.37 -18.81 -7.80
N ILE A 101 3.43 -19.47 -6.64
CA ILE A 101 4.62 -20.24 -6.24
C ILE A 101 4.91 -21.38 -7.24
N GLN A 102 3.87 -22.10 -7.68
CA GLN A 102 4.00 -23.16 -8.68
C GLN A 102 4.43 -22.61 -10.04
N ASP A 103 3.86 -21.48 -10.49
CA ASP A 103 4.24 -20.79 -11.72
C ASP A 103 5.71 -20.35 -11.67
N ILE A 104 6.16 -19.75 -10.57
CA ILE A 104 7.56 -19.40 -10.34
C ILE A 104 8.45 -20.66 -10.42
N CYS A 105 8.07 -21.74 -9.74
CA CYS A 105 8.82 -23.00 -9.77
C CYS A 105 8.88 -23.59 -11.18
N ASN A 106 7.77 -23.54 -11.94
CA ASN A 106 7.68 -24.07 -13.29
C ASN A 106 8.52 -23.25 -14.27
N LYS A 107 8.48 -21.91 -14.17
CA LYS A 107 9.34 -21.02 -14.96
C LYS A 107 10.82 -21.29 -14.74
N VAL A 108 11.24 -21.53 -13.50
CA VAL A 108 12.64 -21.87 -13.20
C VAL A 108 13.00 -23.26 -13.73
N LYS A 109 12.15 -24.27 -13.53
CA LYS A 109 12.39 -25.65 -14.01
C LYS A 109 12.46 -25.74 -15.54
N THR A 110 11.65 -24.95 -16.24
CA THR A 110 11.58 -24.95 -17.72
C THR A 110 12.62 -24.06 -18.38
N GLY A 111 13.42 -23.31 -17.59
CA GLY A 111 14.43 -22.38 -18.12
C GLY A 111 13.87 -21.05 -18.64
N ASN A 112 12.57 -20.80 -18.48
CA ASN A 112 11.88 -19.60 -18.97
C ASN A 112 11.75 -18.50 -17.90
N ALA A 113 12.49 -18.59 -16.80
CA ALA A 113 12.43 -17.61 -15.72
C ALA A 113 13.23 -16.34 -16.01
N SER A 114 12.63 -15.17 -15.77
CA SER A 114 13.37 -13.91 -15.71
C SER A 114 14.32 -13.87 -14.50
N PRO A 115 15.37 -13.03 -14.51
CA PRO A 115 16.25 -12.85 -13.35
C PRO A 115 15.50 -12.54 -12.04
N GLU A 116 14.44 -11.72 -12.12
CA GLU A 116 13.55 -11.40 -11.00
C GLU A 116 12.80 -12.64 -10.49
N THR A 117 12.29 -13.48 -11.41
CA THR A 117 11.60 -14.73 -11.06
C THR A 117 12.54 -15.73 -10.38
N ILE A 118 13.79 -15.80 -10.83
CA ILE A 118 14.83 -16.64 -10.21
C ILE A 118 15.10 -16.17 -8.78
N GLN A 119 15.13 -14.86 -8.53
CA GLN A 119 15.31 -14.32 -7.18
C GLN A 119 14.12 -14.70 -6.28
N LYS A 120 12.88 -14.51 -6.75
CA LYS A 120 11.67 -14.94 -6.02
C LYS A 120 11.71 -16.44 -5.70
N TYR A 121 12.14 -17.28 -6.64
CA TYR A 121 12.32 -18.71 -6.41
C TYR A 121 13.35 -19.02 -5.31
N LYS A 122 14.49 -18.30 -5.28
CA LYS A 122 15.50 -18.45 -4.21
C LYS A 122 14.93 -18.06 -2.85
N ASP A 123 14.14 -16.99 -2.79
CA ASP A 123 13.51 -16.52 -1.55
C ASP A 123 12.49 -17.54 -1.04
N ILE A 124 11.63 -18.08 -1.93
CA ILE A 124 10.71 -19.19 -1.61
C ILE A 124 11.47 -20.43 -1.14
N LYS A 125 12.59 -20.78 -1.79
CA LYS A 125 13.42 -21.94 -1.44
C LYS A 125 14.10 -21.79 -0.08
N LYS A 126 14.33 -20.55 0.39
CA LYS A 126 14.91 -20.28 1.72
C LYS A 126 13.90 -20.53 2.84
N ILE A 127 12.61 -20.26 2.59
CA ILE A 127 11.53 -20.42 3.57
C ILE A 127 11.07 -21.88 3.67
N SER A 128 11.30 -22.68 2.63
CA SER A 128 10.85 -24.09 2.54
C SER A 128 11.89 -25.13 2.99
N LYS A 129 13.05 -24.70 3.51
CA LYS A 129 14.10 -25.56 4.08
C LYS A 129 14.18 -25.39 5.58
#